data_AF-A0A2X2T4M6-F1
#
_entry.id   AF-A0A2X2T4M6-F1
#
_cell.length_a   1.000
_cell.length_b   1.000
_cell.length_c   1.000
_cell.angle_alpha   90.00
_cell.angle_beta   90.00
_cell.angle_gamma   90.00
#
_symmetry.space_group_name_H-M   'P 1'
#
loop_
_entity.id
_entity.type
_entity.pdbx_description
1 polymer ?
#
loop_
_entity_poly.entity_id
_entity_poly.type
_entity_poly.pdbx_seq_one_letter_code
_entity_poly.pdbx_strand_id
1 'polypeptide(L)'
;MPKWGDGDTGSTFAEGARDIANLNDKGKLPLNDAAALLGLVGERLATVMGGSSGVLMSIFFTAGGKKWARNSRWPSPLLFCLAQMKRYGGADLGDRTLIDALEPALEALRD
;
A
#
# COMPACT_ATOMS: atom_id res chain seq x y z
N MET A 1 -19.53 3.93 -24.03
CA MET A 1 -18.57 4.23 -22.95
C MET A 1 -17.58 3.08 -22.85
N PRO A 2 -16.27 3.27 -23.06
CA PRO A 2 -15.33 2.27 -22.59
C PRO A 2 -15.07 2.52 -21.10
N LYS A 3 -15.75 1.76 -20.24
CA LYS A 3 -15.46 1.63 -18.81
C LYS A 3 -14.34 0.60 -18.66
N TRP A 4 -13.12 1.05 -18.40
CA TRP A 4 -12.03 0.14 -18.04
C TRP A 4 -12.18 -0.20 -16.54
N GLY A 5 -12.90 -1.28 -16.21
CA GLY A 5 -13.16 -1.74 -14.83
C GLY A 5 -14.64 -1.90 -14.47
N ASP A 6 -14.93 -2.42 -13.28
CA ASP A 6 -16.27 -2.55 -12.69
C ASP A 6 -16.79 -1.26 -12.02
N GLY A 7 -15.89 -0.31 -11.77
CA GLY A 7 -16.19 1.00 -11.18
C GLY A 7 -16.19 1.03 -9.65
N ASP A 8 -15.70 -0.02 -8.99
CA ASP A 8 -15.70 -0.14 -7.53
C ASP A 8 -14.42 0.35 -6.85
N THR A 9 -13.34 0.57 -7.62
CA THR A 9 -12.00 0.77 -7.06
C THR A 9 -11.95 1.98 -6.12
N GLY A 10 -12.65 3.06 -6.48
CA GLY A 10 -12.75 4.24 -5.62
C GLY A 10 -13.44 3.97 -4.28
N SER A 11 -14.54 3.21 -4.27
CA SER A 11 -15.22 2.78 -3.04
C SER A 11 -14.35 1.85 -2.19
N THR A 12 -13.66 0.90 -2.81
CA THR A 12 -12.77 -0.05 -2.13
C THR A 12 -11.61 0.67 -1.42
N PHE A 13 -10.95 1.62 -2.09
CA PHE A 13 -9.90 2.42 -1.47
C PHE A 13 -10.46 3.36 -0.37
N ALA A 14 -11.65 3.92 -0.57
CA ALA A 14 -12.29 4.78 0.42
C ALA A 14 -12.63 4.01 1.72
N GLU A 15 -13.04 2.75 1.61
CA GLU A 15 -13.29 1.89 2.77
C GLU A 15 -12.01 1.63 3.57
N GLY A 16 -10.93 1.23 2.89
CA GLY A 16 -9.61 1.06 3.50
C GLY A 16 -9.11 2.32 4.20
N ALA A 17 -9.18 3.47 3.52
CA ALA A 17 -8.74 4.74 4.08
C ALA A 17 -9.57 5.16 5.31
N ARG A 18 -10.89 4.98 5.29
CA ARG A 18 -11.77 5.29 6.43
C ARG A 18 -11.49 4.38 7.62
N ASP A 19 -11.20 3.10 7.41
CA ASP A 19 -10.85 2.19 8.49
C ASP A 19 -9.58 2.64 9.23
N ILE A 20 -8.52 2.97 8.48
CA ILE A 20 -7.27 3.49 9.06
C ILE A 20 -7.50 4.83 9.78
N ALA A 21 -8.26 5.75 9.19
CA ALA A 21 -8.60 7.02 9.82
C ALA A 21 -9.36 6.82 11.14
N ASN A 22 -10.35 5.93 11.16
CA ASN A 22 -11.11 5.60 12.36
C ASN A 22 -10.23 4.99 13.47
N LEU A 23 -9.21 4.20 13.11
CA LEU A 23 -8.24 3.68 14.08
C LEU A 23 -7.35 4.79 14.63
N ASN A 24 -6.94 5.73 13.79
CA ASN A 24 -6.18 6.90 14.19
C ASN A 24 -6.94 7.77 15.19
N ASP A 25 -8.21 8.09 14.89
CA ASP A 25 -9.07 8.91 15.75
C ASP A 25 -9.30 8.27 17.12
N LYS A 26 -9.26 6.94 17.18
CA LYS A 26 -9.38 6.16 18.42
C LYS A 26 -8.04 5.96 19.14
N GLY A 27 -6.93 6.52 18.63
CA GLY A 27 -5.59 6.37 19.20
C GLY A 27 -5.04 4.94 19.12
N LYS A 28 -5.48 4.15 18.13
CA LYS A 28 -5.12 2.72 18.00
C LYS A 28 -3.97 2.45 17.04
N LEU A 29 -3.41 3.47 16.40
CA LEU A 29 -2.26 3.31 15.51
C LEU A 29 -0.93 3.39 16.30
N PRO A 30 0.02 2.48 16.06
CA PRO A 30 1.36 2.54 16.67
C PRO A 30 2.23 3.58 15.96
N LEU A 31 1.89 4.86 16.09
CA LEU A 31 2.51 5.96 15.32
C LEU A 31 4.01 6.17 15.62
N ASN A 32 4.51 5.61 16.72
CA ASN A 32 5.91 5.67 17.13
C ASN A 32 6.76 4.49 16.60
N ASP A 33 6.15 3.53 15.90
CA ASP A 33 6.82 2.38 15.33
C ASP A 33 6.34 2.15 13.90
N ALA A 34 7.16 2.57 12.94
CA ALA A 34 6.84 2.45 11.52
C ALA A 34 6.65 1.00 11.06
N ALA A 35 7.40 0.04 11.62
CA ALA A 35 7.27 -1.37 11.25
C ALA A 35 5.91 -1.92 11.71
N ALA A 36 5.55 -1.64 12.97
CA ALA A 36 4.24 -2.01 13.52
C ALA A 36 3.09 -1.31 12.78
N LEU A 37 3.25 -0.03 12.43
CA LEU A 37 2.25 0.74 11.71
C LEU A 37 1.99 0.15 10.31
N LEU A 38 3.04 -0.11 9.53
CA LEU A 38 2.92 -0.69 8.20
C LEU A 38 2.32 -2.09 8.25
N GLY A 39 2.72 -2.90 9.24
CA GLY A 39 2.12 -4.23 9.47
C GLY A 39 0.63 -4.15 9.75
N LEU A 40 0.22 -3.27 10.69
CA LEU A 40 -1.19 -3.06 11.02
C LEU A 40 -1.97 -2.59 9.80
N VAL A 41 -1.47 -1.60 9.05
CA VAL A 41 -2.15 -1.11 7.84
C VAL A 41 -2.32 -2.27 6.84
N GLY A 42 -1.29 -3.08 6.59
CA GLY A 42 -1.37 -4.22 5.69
C GLY A 42 -2.45 -5.24 6.10
N GLU A 43 -2.58 -5.53 7.40
CA GLU A 43 -3.62 -6.41 7.94
C GLU A 43 -5.03 -5.82 7.77
N ARG A 44 -5.18 -4.52 8.08
CA ARG A 44 -6.47 -3.83 7.96
C ARG A 44 -6.96 -3.79 6.52
N LEU A 45 -6.10 -3.41 5.58
CA LEU A 45 -6.45 -3.34 4.16
C LEU A 45 -6.85 -4.72 3.61
N ALA A 46 -6.20 -5.81 4.03
CA ALA A 46 -6.60 -7.18 3.65
C ALA A 46 -8.02 -7.55 4.12
N THR A 47 -8.45 -6.95 5.24
CA THR A 47 -9.71 -7.28 5.89
C THR A 47 -10.88 -6.47 5.31
N VAL A 48 -10.65 -5.17 5.05
CA VAL A 48 -11.72 -4.23 4.71
C VAL A 48 -11.79 -3.88 3.23
N MET A 49 -10.71 -4.07 2.46
CA MET A 49 -10.74 -3.83 1.02
C MET A 49 -11.06 -5.13 0.27
N GLY A 50 -12.04 -5.07 -0.62
CA GLY A 50 -12.35 -6.16 -1.55
C GLY A 50 -11.37 -6.26 -2.73
N GLY A 51 -11.46 -7.39 -3.44
CA GLY A 51 -10.81 -7.60 -4.73
C GLY A 51 -9.28 -7.70 -4.69
N SER A 52 -8.66 -7.69 -5.87
CA SER A 52 -7.20 -7.76 -6.01
C SER A 52 -6.49 -6.54 -5.42
N SER A 53 -7.12 -5.37 -5.46
CA SER A 53 -6.61 -4.13 -4.88
C SER A 53 -6.30 -4.25 -3.39
N GLY A 54 -7.20 -4.85 -2.60
CA GLY A 54 -6.97 -5.07 -1.16
C GLY A 54 -5.79 -5.99 -0.89
N VAL A 55 -5.68 -7.08 -1.66
CA VAL A 55 -4.58 -8.04 -1.57
C VAL A 55 -3.23 -7.38 -1.92
N LEU A 56 -3.16 -6.66 -3.03
CA LEU A 56 -1.91 -6.02 -3.47
C LEU A 56 -1.44 -4.94 -2.50
N MET A 57 -2.37 -4.11 -1.99
CA MET A 57 -2.05 -3.11 -0.97
C MET A 57 -1.62 -3.77 0.34
N SER A 58 -2.29 -4.84 0.77
CA SER A 58 -1.87 -5.61 1.94
C SER A 58 -0.45 -6.16 1.80
N ILE A 59 -0.10 -6.72 0.63
CA ILE A 59 1.24 -7.22 0.33
C ILE A 59 2.28 -6.11 0.46
N PHE A 60 2.02 -4.94 -0.13
CA PHE A 60 2.92 -3.79 -0.07
C PHE A 60 3.19 -3.37 1.37
N PHE A 61 2.14 -3.11 2.15
CA PHE A 61 2.28 -2.63 3.53
C PHE A 61 2.86 -3.69 4.48
N THR A 62 2.46 -4.96 4.33
CA THR A 62 3.01 -6.08 5.13
C THR A 62 4.49 -6.32 4.83
N ALA A 63 4.92 -6.19 3.56
CA ALA A 63 6.33 -6.23 3.21
C ALA A 63 7.11 -5.10 3.88
N GLY A 64 6.51 -3.91 3.96
CA GLY A 64 7.03 -2.76 4.69
C GLY A 64 7.24 -3.07 6.17
N GLY A 65 6.21 -3.58 6.85
CA GLY A 65 6.30 -3.93 8.28
C GLY A 65 7.41 -4.95 8.60
N LYS A 66 7.74 -5.84 7.66
CA LYS A 66 8.83 -6.82 7.82
C LYS A 66 10.22 -6.24 7.50
N LYS A 67 10.31 -5.30 6.55
CA LYS A 67 11.58 -4.76 6.06
C LYS A 67 12.02 -3.51 6.83
N TRP A 68 11.08 -2.78 7.43
CA TRP A 68 11.37 -1.51 8.08
C TRP A 68 12.23 -1.70 9.32
N ALA A 69 13.42 -1.10 9.33
CA ALA A 69 14.31 -1.06 10.48
C ALA A 69 14.33 0.36 11.05
N ARG A 70 14.74 0.51 12.33
CA ARG A 70 14.81 1.82 13.02
C ARG A 70 15.60 2.90 12.26
N ASN A 71 16.56 2.51 11.43
CA ASN A 71 17.42 3.43 10.65
C ASN A 71 17.14 3.39 9.13
N SER A 72 16.02 2.81 8.73
CA SER A 72 15.60 2.80 7.33
C SER A 72 15.38 4.23 6.84
N ARG A 73 16.10 4.62 5.79
CA ARG A 73 15.89 5.90 5.10
C ARG A 73 14.96 5.71 3.91
N TRP A 74 14.03 6.64 3.77
CA TRP A 74 13.20 6.76 2.59
C TRP A 74 14.06 6.99 1.35
N PRO A 75 13.64 6.54 0.16
CA PRO A 75 12.46 5.71 -0.13
C PRO A 75 12.75 4.19 -0.17
N SER A 76 13.98 3.77 0.18
CA SER A 76 14.48 2.40 -0.05
C SER A 76 13.56 1.26 0.43
N PRO A 77 12.99 1.28 1.66
CA PRO A 77 12.07 0.22 2.07
C PRO A 77 10.77 0.21 1.27
N LEU A 78 10.25 1.36 0.82
CA LEU A 78 9.05 1.40 -0.01
C LEU A 78 9.28 0.83 -1.40
N LEU A 79 10.47 1.04 -1.97
CA LEU A 79 10.86 0.41 -3.23
C LEU A 79 10.93 -1.12 -3.11
N PHE A 80 11.36 -1.63 -1.95
CA PHE A 80 11.26 -3.06 -1.64
C PHE A 80 9.79 -3.53 -1.59
N CYS A 81 8.90 -2.75 -0.96
CA CYS A 81 7.47 -3.06 -0.90
C CYS A 81 6.84 -3.10 -2.29
N LEU A 82 7.18 -2.12 -3.13
CA LEU A 82 6.76 -2.04 -4.53
C LEU A 82 7.22 -3.29 -5.29
N ALA A 83 8.48 -3.70 -5.14
CA ALA A 83 8.98 -4.91 -5.77
C ALA A 83 8.22 -6.18 -5.35
N GLN A 84 7.75 -6.26 -4.09
CA GLN A 84 6.88 -7.36 -3.66
C GLN A 84 5.51 -7.28 -4.34
N MET A 85 4.88 -6.10 -4.35
CA MET A 85 3.59 -5.89 -5.04
C MET A 85 3.67 -6.29 -6.51
N LYS A 86 4.71 -5.85 -7.24
CA LYS A 86 4.95 -6.22 -8.65
C LYS A 86 5.11 -7.72 -8.82
N ARG A 87 5.92 -8.37 -7.97
CA ARG A 87 6.14 -9.82 -8.00
C ARG A 87 4.86 -10.64 -7.85
N TYR A 88 3.96 -10.24 -6.94
CA TYR A 88 2.72 -10.99 -6.68
C TYR A 88 1.56 -10.56 -7.58
N GLY A 89 1.53 -9.30 -8.03
CA GLY A 89 0.49 -8.77 -8.91
C GLY A 89 0.75 -8.99 -10.39
N GLY A 90 2.00 -9.24 -10.78
CA GLY A 90 2.41 -9.50 -12.17
C GLY A 90 2.42 -8.28 -13.08
N ALA A 91 2.19 -7.07 -12.54
CA ALA A 91 2.19 -5.83 -13.29
C ALA A 91 3.55 -5.11 -13.20
N ASP A 92 3.89 -4.41 -14.28
CA ASP A 92 5.08 -3.57 -14.43
C ASP A 92 4.71 -2.15 -14.89
N LEU A 93 5.71 -1.29 -14.99
CA LEU A 93 5.57 0.05 -15.53
C LEU A 93 5.11 -0.03 -17.00
N GLY A 94 4.03 0.67 -17.32
CA GLY A 94 3.35 0.66 -18.62
C GLY A 94 2.04 -0.13 -18.65
N ASP A 95 1.77 -0.96 -17.63
CA ASP A 95 0.59 -1.86 -17.61
C ASP A 95 -0.73 -1.18 -17.23
N ARG A 96 -0.72 0.15 -17.05
CA ARG A 96 -1.89 0.98 -16.72
C ARG A 96 -2.49 0.62 -15.34
N THR A 97 -1.63 0.49 -14.35
CA THR A 97 -1.97 0.19 -12.95
C THR A 97 -1.51 1.29 -12.00
N LEU A 98 -1.72 1.12 -10.69
CA LEU A 98 -1.18 2.01 -9.66
C LEU A 98 0.35 2.17 -9.75
N ILE A 99 1.05 1.16 -10.26
CA ILE A 99 2.53 1.15 -10.37
C ILE A 99 3.03 2.27 -11.27
N ASP A 100 2.27 2.64 -12.31
CA ASP A 100 2.61 3.72 -13.24
C ASP A 100 2.77 5.09 -12.58
N ALA A 101 2.09 5.30 -11.45
CA ALA A 101 2.23 6.51 -10.65
C ALA A 101 3.15 6.30 -9.44
N LEU A 102 3.05 5.14 -8.78
CA LEU A 102 3.77 4.87 -7.54
C LEU A 102 5.28 4.70 -7.76
N GLU A 103 5.69 3.99 -8.81
CA GLU A 103 7.11 3.75 -9.07
C GLU A 103 7.88 5.05 -9.37
N PRO A 104 7.43 5.92 -10.30
CA PRO A 104 8.13 7.19 -10.54
C PRO A 104 8.17 8.10 -9.31
N ALA A 105 7.10 8.11 -8.49
CA ALA A 105 7.06 8.90 -7.26
C ALA A 105 8.10 8.42 -6.23
N LEU A 106 8.28 7.10 -6.07
CA LEU A 106 9.28 6.55 -5.15
C LEU A 106 10.71 6.71 -5.67
N GLU A 107 10.91 6.64 -6.99
CA GLU A 107 12.22 6.91 -7.59
C GLU A 107 12.61 8.38 -7.44
N ALA A 108 11.68 9.32 -7.64
CA ALA A 108 11.93 10.76 -7.46
C ALA A 108 12.30 11.18 -6.02
N LEU A 109 11.99 10.34 -5.02
CA LEU A 109 12.38 10.56 -3.63
C LEU A 109 13.82 10.10 -3.31
N ARG A 110 14.52 9.46 -4.26
CA ARG A 110 15.92 9.05 -4.08
C ARG A 110 16.90 10.22 -4.23
N ASP A 111 16.49 11.26 -4.94
CA ASP A 111 17.25 12.48 -5.22
C ASP A 111 17.08 13.54 -4.11
#